data_AF-A0A379S9G2-F1
#
_entry.id   AF-A0A379S9G2-F1
#
_cell.length_a   1.000
_cell.length_b   1.000
_cell.length_c   1.000
_cell.angle_alpha   90.00
_cell.angle_beta   90.00
_cell.angle_gamma   90.00
#
_symmetry.space_group_name_H-M   'P 1'
#
loop_
_entity.id
_entity.type
_entity.pdbx_description
1 polymer ?
#
loop_
_entity_poly.entity_id
_entity_poly.type
_entity_poly.pdbx_seq_one_letter_code
_entity_poly.pdbx_strand_id
1 'polypeptide(L)'
;MVLPYCGADPVLCKRLEDVGCAAVMPLGAPIGSNQGLETRAMLEIIIQQATVPVVVDAGIGVPSHAVQALEMGADAVLVNTAIAVANDPVMMANAFRLAVEAAYWLARLYRVIAVSMPAPPARSPDSWRYLHENVHRPLATTGMGRYPATHQQQNRRRCGACAECFTPQP
;
A
#
# COMPACT_ATOMS: atom_id res chain seq x y z
N MET A 1 26.44 11.40 -10.54
CA MET A 1 25.24 10.53 -10.53
C MET A 1 24.02 11.44 -10.46
N VAL A 2 23.04 11.29 -11.36
CA VAL A 2 21.85 12.16 -11.43
C VAL A 2 20.59 11.30 -11.22
N LEU A 3 19.68 11.79 -10.39
CA LEU A 3 18.36 11.21 -10.08
C LEU A 3 17.31 12.27 -10.45
N PRO A 4 16.78 12.25 -11.68
CA PRO A 4 15.83 13.25 -12.15
C PRO A 4 14.44 13.01 -11.56
N TYR A 5 13.90 14.05 -10.93
CA TYR A 5 12.48 14.14 -10.61
C TYR A 5 11.70 14.55 -11.86
N CYS A 6 10.69 13.76 -12.25
CA CYS A 6 9.97 13.97 -13.50
C CYS A 6 8.48 13.62 -13.39
N GLY A 7 7.71 14.09 -14.37
CA GLY A 7 6.32 13.65 -14.55
C GLY A 7 6.22 12.15 -14.82
N ALA A 8 5.03 11.58 -14.59
CA ALA A 8 4.72 10.21 -15.02
C ALA A 8 4.52 10.13 -16.54
N ASP A 9 5.58 10.42 -17.30
CA ASP A 9 5.65 10.29 -18.76
C ASP A 9 6.69 9.21 -19.11
N PRO A 10 6.26 8.07 -19.69
CA PRO A 10 7.15 7.00 -20.12
C PRO A 10 8.23 7.45 -21.11
N VAL A 11 7.89 8.36 -22.02
CA VAL A 11 8.83 8.82 -23.06
C VAL A 11 9.93 9.66 -22.44
N LEU A 12 9.58 10.56 -21.52
CA LEU A 12 10.56 11.38 -20.80
C LEU A 12 11.47 10.50 -19.94
N CYS A 13 10.91 9.55 -19.20
CA CYS A 13 11.69 8.63 -18.36
C CYS A 13 12.70 7.85 -19.20
N LYS A 14 12.30 7.35 -20.37
CA LYS A 14 13.22 6.62 -21.26
C LYS A 14 14.35 7.50 -21.78
N ARG A 15 14.06 8.75 -22.16
CA ARG A 15 15.10 9.70 -22.58
C ARG A 15 16.08 10.02 -21.46
N LEU A 16 15.60 10.15 -20.23
CA LEU A 16 16.46 10.39 -19.06
C LEU A 16 17.39 9.20 -18.81
N GLU A 17 16.88 7.97 -18.95
CA GLU A 17 17.69 6.75 -18.96
C GLU A 17 18.74 6.76 -20.08
N ASP A 18 18.35 7.09 -21.32
CA ASP A 18 19.26 7.10 -22.49
C ASP A 18 20.41 8.12 -22.35
N VAL A 19 20.18 9.21 -21.61
CA VAL A 19 21.20 10.24 -21.29
C VAL A 19 22.16 9.76 -20.19
N GLY A 20 21.90 8.60 -19.56
CA GLY A 20 22.74 8.00 -18.53
C GLY A 20 22.38 8.39 -17.10
N CYS A 21 21.11 8.71 -16.83
CA CYS A 21 20.64 8.88 -15.45
C CYS A 21 20.73 7.55 -14.68
N ALA A 22 21.08 7.62 -13.40
CA ALA A 22 21.30 6.42 -12.59
C ALA A 22 20.01 5.78 -12.07
N ALA A 23 18.91 6.53 -12.08
CA ALA A 23 17.56 6.10 -11.79
C ALA A 23 16.60 7.11 -12.45
N VAL A 24 15.30 6.84 -12.41
CA VAL A 24 14.25 7.81 -12.75
C VAL A 24 13.25 7.91 -11.60
N MET A 25 12.78 9.13 -11.32
CA MET A 25 11.86 9.39 -10.20
C MET A 25 10.54 10.00 -10.69
N PRO A 26 9.61 9.17 -11.22
CA PRO A 26 8.31 9.65 -11.68
C PRO A 26 7.36 9.93 -10.53
N LEU A 27 6.52 10.97 -10.71
CA LEU A 27 5.52 11.35 -9.71
C LEU A 27 4.27 10.45 -9.69
N GLY A 28 3.83 10.00 -8.51
CA GLY A 28 2.61 9.20 -8.35
C GLY A 28 1.30 9.99 -8.38
N ALA A 29 1.32 11.19 -7.79
CA ALA A 29 0.26 12.18 -7.85
C ALA A 29 0.89 13.57 -7.62
N PRO A 30 0.16 14.68 -7.83
CA PRO A 30 0.67 16.02 -7.55
C PRO A 30 1.28 16.13 -6.13
N ILE A 31 2.40 16.85 -6.01
CA ILE A 31 3.13 16.98 -4.74
C ILE A 31 2.18 17.49 -3.65
N GLY A 32 2.17 16.79 -2.51
CA GLY A 32 1.37 17.17 -1.35
C GLY A 32 -0.13 16.90 -1.45
N SER A 33 -0.62 16.26 -2.52
CA SER A 33 -2.05 15.93 -2.67
C SER A 33 -2.50 14.74 -1.80
N ASN A 34 -1.57 13.86 -1.42
CA ASN A 34 -1.83 12.60 -0.71
C ASN A 34 -2.83 11.66 -1.41
N GLN A 35 -3.08 11.85 -2.71
CA GLN A 35 -4.02 11.04 -3.51
C GLN A 35 -3.48 9.64 -3.87
N GLY A 36 -2.21 9.36 -3.56
CA GLY A 36 -1.59 8.07 -3.84
C GLY A 36 -1.01 7.99 -5.24
N LEU A 37 -1.50 7.04 -6.03
CA LEU A 37 -0.96 6.65 -7.33
C LEU A 37 -1.98 6.93 -8.44
N GLU A 38 -2.36 8.21 -8.63
CA GLU A 38 -3.29 8.60 -9.69
C GLU A 38 -2.75 8.26 -11.09
N THR A 39 -1.43 8.36 -11.26
CA THR A 39 -0.74 8.07 -12.52
C THR A 39 -0.36 6.59 -12.68
N ARG A 40 -1.04 5.68 -11.97
CA ARG A 40 -0.74 4.23 -11.93
C ARG A 40 -0.46 3.61 -13.29
N ALA A 41 -1.32 3.84 -14.28
CA ALA A 41 -1.14 3.25 -15.62
C ALA A 41 0.17 3.70 -16.29
N MET A 42 0.58 4.96 -16.09
CA MET A 42 1.84 5.46 -16.61
C MET A 42 3.03 4.90 -15.84
N LEU A 43 2.92 4.78 -14.52
CA LEU A 43 3.95 4.17 -13.68
C LEU A 43 4.20 2.70 -14.07
N GLU A 44 3.15 1.93 -14.32
CA GLU A 44 3.27 0.54 -14.77
C GLU A 44 4.05 0.44 -16.09
N ILE A 45 3.80 1.35 -17.06
CA ILE A 45 4.55 1.40 -18.32
C ILE A 45 6.03 1.77 -18.05
N ILE A 46 6.28 2.78 -17.21
CA ILE A 46 7.65 3.22 -16.87
C ILE A 46 8.43 2.06 -16.24
N ILE A 47 7.85 1.39 -15.24
CA ILE A 47 8.47 0.26 -14.53
C ILE A 47 8.77 -0.89 -15.48
N GLN A 48 7.87 -1.20 -16.42
CA GLN A 48 8.07 -2.28 -17.40
C GLN A 48 9.16 -1.96 -18.43
N GLN A 49 9.34 -0.69 -18.80
CA GLN A 49 10.25 -0.26 -19.87
C GLN A 49 11.63 0.19 -19.38
N ALA A 50 11.73 0.62 -18.13
CA ALA A 50 12.95 1.11 -17.54
C ALA A 50 13.96 -0.01 -17.31
N THR A 51 15.23 0.24 -17.63
CA THR A 51 16.33 -0.67 -17.26
C THR A 51 17.11 -0.18 -16.05
N VAL A 52 16.90 1.09 -15.69
CA VAL A 52 17.44 1.73 -14.48
C VAL A 52 16.40 1.69 -13.35
N PRO A 53 16.83 1.79 -12.08
CA PRO A 53 15.90 1.82 -10.97
C PRO A 53 14.83 2.90 -11.09
N VAL A 54 13.59 2.55 -10.76
CA VAL A 54 12.43 3.45 -10.74
C VAL A 54 12.04 3.73 -9.30
N VAL A 55 12.15 5.00 -8.89
CA VAL A 55 11.76 5.45 -7.54
C VAL A 55 10.46 6.25 -7.65
N VAL A 56 9.35 5.71 -7.13
CA VAL A 56 8.09 6.46 -7.14
C VAL A 56 8.19 7.58 -6.10
N ASP A 57 8.12 8.81 -6.58
CA ASP A 57 8.20 10.03 -5.77
C ASP A 57 6.83 10.74 -5.76
N ALA A 58 6.57 11.56 -4.75
CA ALA A 58 5.36 12.37 -4.59
C ALA A 58 4.01 11.61 -4.61
N GLY A 59 2.98 12.21 -4.03
CA GLY A 59 1.62 11.62 -3.96
C GLY A 59 1.41 10.53 -2.90
N ILE A 60 2.48 9.94 -2.34
CA ILE A 60 2.38 8.92 -1.28
C ILE A 60 1.95 9.54 0.05
N GLY A 61 0.65 9.42 0.35
CA GLY A 61 0.02 9.92 1.58
C GLY A 61 -0.03 8.94 2.76
N VAL A 62 -0.05 7.63 2.50
CA VAL A 62 -0.18 6.59 3.54
C VAL A 62 0.72 5.38 3.24
N PRO A 63 1.10 4.57 4.25
CA PRO A 63 1.96 3.41 4.04
C PRO A 63 1.43 2.40 3.01
N SER A 64 0.11 2.27 2.86
CA SER A 64 -0.48 1.39 1.84
C SER A 64 -0.19 1.85 0.40
N HIS A 65 -0.05 3.15 0.15
CA HIS A 65 0.34 3.65 -1.18
C HIS A 65 1.77 3.26 -1.53
N ALA A 66 2.68 3.28 -0.54
CA ALA A 66 4.05 2.81 -0.71
C ALA A 66 4.10 1.32 -1.05
N VAL A 67 3.30 0.49 -0.36
CA VAL A 67 3.19 -0.94 -0.66
C VAL A 67 2.70 -1.16 -2.09
N GLN A 68 1.65 -0.45 -2.52
CA GLN A 68 1.13 -0.56 -3.88
C GLN A 68 2.18 -0.19 -4.94
N ALA A 69 2.99 0.84 -4.69
CA ALA A 69 4.10 1.21 -5.59
C ALA A 69 5.11 0.07 -5.76
N LEU A 70 5.52 -0.55 -4.66
CA LEU A 70 6.46 -1.66 -4.67
C LEU A 70 5.85 -2.93 -5.28
N GLU A 71 4.56 -3.18 -5.06
CA GLU A 71 3.82 -4.30 -5.68
C GLU A 71 3.72 -4.15 -7.20
N MET A 72 3.66 -2.94 -7.73
CA MET A 72 3.72 -2.69 -9.18
C MET A 72 5.12 -2.96 -9.78
N GLY A 73 6.14 -3.13 -8.95
CA GLY A 73 7.52 -3.37 -9.37
C GLY A 73 8.44 -2.15 -9.29
N ALA A 74 8.04 -1.08 -8.59
CA ALA A 74 8.97 0.01 -8.30
C ALA A 74 10.11 -0.48 -7.38
N ASP A 75 11.33 0.02 -7.59
CA ASP A 75 12.50 -0.36 -6.79
C ASP A 75 12.48 0.31 -5.41
N ALA A 76 11.97 1.54 -5.35
CA ALA A 76 11.88 2.30 -4.12
C ALA A 76 10.74 3.32 -4.17
N VAL A 77 10.47 3.90 -3.00
CA VAL A 77 9.51 4.98 -2.81
C VAL A 77 10.15 6.12 -2.04
N LEU A 78 9.87 7.36 -2.44
CA LEU A 78 10.30 8.56 -1.74
C LEU A 78 9.09 9.19 -1.04
N VAL A 79 9.19 9.30 0.29
CA VAL A 79 8.12 9.83 1.14
C VAL A 79 8.63 11.03 1.92
N ASN A 80 7.90 12.14 1.86
CA ASN A 80 8.21 13.35 2.61
C ASN A 80 6.97 13.87 3.36
N THR A 81 6.03 14.49 2.64
CA THR A 81 4.88 15.18 3.24
C THR A 81 4.09 14.30 4.20
N ALA A 82 3.82 13.04 3.83
CA ALA A 82 3.06 12.11 4.67
C ALA A 82 3.66 11.89 6.07
N ILE A 83 5.00 11.90 6.19
CA ILE A 83 5.68 11.78 7.48
C ILE A 83 5.72 13.13 8.17
N ALA A 84 6.06 14.20 7.44
CA ALA A 84 6.26 15.53 7.99
C ALA A 84 4.99 16.15 8.60
N VAL A 85 3.81 15.88 8.02
CA VAL A 85 2.52 16.44 8.47
C VAL A 85 1.71 15.46 9.34
N ALA A 86 2.26 14.29 9.66
CA ALA A 86 1.59 13.33 10.52
C ALA A 86 1.48 13.84 11.97
N ASN A 87 0.42 13.44 12.67
CA ASN A 87 0.25 13.74 14.09
C ASN A 87 1.43 13.23 14.94
N ASP A 88 1.99 12.07 14.55
CA ASP A 88 3.20 11.50 15.13
C ASP A 88 4.15 11.08 13.98
N PRO A 89 5.11 11.93 13.59
CA PRO A 89 6.05 11.65 12.51
C PRO A 89 6.93 10.42 12.77
N VAL A 90 7.27 10.15 14.03
CA VAL A 90 8.14 9.01 14.39
C VAL A 90 7.39 7.70 14.23
N MET A 91 6.15 7.63 14.72
CA MET A 91 5.29 6.47 14.50
C MET A 91 4.93 6.29 13.03
N MET A 92 4.71 7.37 12.29
CA MET A 92 4.45 7.30 10.85
C MET A 92 5.66 6.76 10.08
N ALA A 93 6.87 7.24 10.37
CA ALA A 93 8.10 6.71 9.77
C ALA A 93 8.28 5.21 10.05
N ASN A 94 8.00 4.77 11.28
CA ASN A 94 8.00 3.35 11.63
C ASN A 94 6.95 2.55 10.85
N ALA A 95 5.75 3.10 10.65
CA ALA A 95 4.72 2.46 9.85
C ALA A 95 5.14 2.31 8.38
N PHE A 96 5.76 3.34 7.79
CA PHE A 96 6.32 3.26 6.44
C PHE A 96 7.44 2.21 6.33
N ARG A 97 8.35 2.15 7.31
CA ARG A 97 9.41 1.14 7.34
C ARG A 97 8.84 -0.28 7.30
N LEU A 98 7.89 -0.58 8.19
CA LEU A 98 7.26 -1.91 8.26
C LEU A 98 6.52 -2.26 6.97
N ALA A 99 5.84 -1.28 6.36
CA ALA A 99 5.11 -1.47 5.12
C ALA A 99 6.04 -1.79 3.95
N VAL A 100 7.15 -1.06 3.81
CA VAL A 100 8.17 -1.31 2.77
C VAL A 100 8.86 -2.66 2.99
N GLU A 101 9.22 -3.01 4.23
CA GLU A 101 9.79 -4.32 4.55
C GLU A 101 8.84 -5.47 4.18
N ALA A 102 7.55 -5.34 4.52
CA ALA A 102 6.54 -6.33 4.16
C ALA A 102 6.40 -6.48 2.63
N ALA A 103 6.35 -5.36 1.90
CA ALA A 103 6.29 -5.36 0.44
C ALA A 103 7.53 -6.00 -0.21
N TYR A 104 8.72 -5.74 0.32
CA TYR A 104 9.95 -6.36 -0.15
C TYR A 104 9.94 -7.88 -0.01
N TRP A 105 9.49 -8.41 1.14
CA TRP A 105 9.33 -9.84 1.33
C TRP A 105 8.24 -10.43 0.45
N LEU A 106 7.12 -9.72 0.29
CA LEU A 106 6.02 -10.12 -0.59
C LEU A 106 6.50 -10.28 -2.05
N ALA A 107 7.25 -9.30 -2.56
CA ALA A 107 7.82 -9.34 -3.90
C ALA A 107 8.77 -10.53 -4.10
N ARG A 108 9.62 -10.84 -3.10
CA ARG A 108 10.58 -11.97 -3.18
C ARG A 108 9.93 -13.34 -3.03
N LEU A 109 8.97 -13.48 -2.12
CA LEU A 109 8.39 -14.78 -1.75
C LEU A 109 7.23 -15.18 -2.66
N TYR A 110 6.43 -14.21 -3.10
CA TYR A 110 5.19 -14.48 -3.82
C TYR A 110 5.22 -14.02 -5.27
N ARG A 111 6.26 -13.32 -5.74
CA ARG A 111 6.39 -12.79 -7.11
C ARG A 111 5.01 -12.32 -7.63
N VAL A 112 4.39 -11.42 -6.86
CA VAL A 112 2.92 -11.28 -6.76
C VAL A 112 2.26 -10.89 -8.08
N ILE A 113 1.31 -11.74 -8.46
CA ILE A 113 0.10 -11.43 -9.25
C ILE A 113 -0.71 -10.40 -8.45
N ALA A 114 -0.84 -9.17 -8.95
CA ALA A 114 -1.47 -8.03 -8.28
C ALA A 114 -2.74 -8.39 -7.47
N VAL A 115 -2.64 -8.41 -6.13
CA VAL A 115 -3.80 -8.50 -5.24
C VAL A 115 -4.19 -7.06 -4.87
N SER A 116 -5.23 -6.54 -5.52
CA SER A 116 -5.85 -5.28 -5.11
C SER A 116 -6.44 -5.44 -3.71
N MET A 117 -5.75 -4.92 -2.68
CA MET A 117 -6.39 -4.72 -1.38
C MET A 117 -7.30 -3.48 -1.42
N PRO A 118 -8.60 -3.60 -1.12
CA PRO A 118 -9.45 -2.43 -0.99
C PRO A 118 -8.97 -1.55 0.17
N ALA A 119 -9.12 -0.23 0.01
CA ALA A 119 -8.76 0.74 1.03
C ALA A 119 -9.42 0.34 2.38
N PRO A 120 -8.66 0.31 3.49
CA PRO A 120 -9.25 -0.02 4.78
C PRO A 120 -10.33 1.02 5.12
N PRO A 121 -11.51 0.61 5.61
CA PRO A 121 -12.53 1.55 6.07
C PRO A 121 -11.95 2.41 7.19
N ALA A 122 -12.36 3.68 7.28
CA ALA A 122 -11.95 4.59 8.34
C ALA A 122 -12.16 3.92 9.72
N ARG A 123 -11.05 3.61 10.41
CA ARG A 123 -11.08 2.85 11.67
C ARG A 123 -11.29 3.76 12.87
N SER A 124 -12.10 3.31 13.81
CA SER A 124 -12.29 3.97 15.11
C SER A 124 -11.00 3.94 15.95
N PRO A 125 -10.81 4.91 16.87
CA PRO A 125 -9.59 5.04 17.69
C PRO A 125 -9.19 3.76 18.47
N ASP A 126 -10.16 2.94 18.86
CA ASP A 126 -9.94 1.76 19.71
C ASP A 126 -9.33 0.55 18.98
N SER A 127 -9.31 0.56 17.65
CA SER A 127 -8.81 -0.56 16.84
C SER A 127 -7.29 -0.76 16.93
N TRP A 128 -6.54 0.28 17.30
CA TRP A 128 -5.08 0.23 17.44
C TRP A 128 -4.62 -0.60 18.64
N ARG A 129 -5.39 -0.57 19.74
CA ARG A 129 -5.07 -1.30 20.98
C ARG A 129 -5.13 -2.81 20.78
N TYR A 130 -6.14 -3.26 20.03
CA TYR A 130 -6.35 -4.66 19.69
C TYR A 130 -5.24 -5.25 18.80
N LEU A 131 -4.70 -4.47 17.85
CA LEU A 131 -3.61 -4.91 16.98
C LEU A 131 -2.27 -4.96 17.74
N HIS A 132 -1.97 -3.95 18.56
CA HIS A 132 -0.74 -3.95 19.37
C HIS A 132 -0.67 -5.14 20.34
N GLU A 133 -1.80 -5.52 20.95
CA GLU A 133 -1.86 -6.65 21.89
C GLU A 133 -1.70 -8.02 21.20
N ASN A 134 -1.95 -8.12 19.90
CA ASN A 134 -1.99 -9.40 19.18
C ASN A 134 -0.91 -9.59 18.11
N VAL A 135 -0.13 -8.55 17.76
CA VAL A 135 0.97 -8.61 16.76
C VAL A 135 2.08 -9.62 17.14
N HIS A 136 2.30 -9.84 18.44
CA HIS A 136 3.32 -10.78 18.92
C HIS A 136 2.81 -12.21 19.16
N ARG A 137 1.53 -12.48 18.89
CA ARG A 137 0.98 -13.82 19.09
C ARG A 137 1.45 -14.71 17.93
N PRO A 138 2.19 -15.81 18.18
CA PRO A 138 2.56 -16.73 17.11
C PRO A 138 1.31 -17.22 16.41
N LEU A 139 1.35 -17.31 15.07
CA LEU A 139 0.29 -17.88 14.23
C LEU A 139 0.18 -19.38 14.55
N ALA A 140 -0.47 -19.68 15.67
CA ALA A 140 -0.84 -21.03 16.02
C ALA A 140 -1.83 -21.52 14.96
N THR A 141 -1.44 -22.60 14.28
CA THR A 141 -2.26 -23.45 13.42
C THR A 141 -3.67 -23.61 14.01
N THR A 142 -4.60 -22.78 13.58
CA THR A 142 -6.00 -22.91 13.98
C THR A 142 -6.84 -22.44 12.81
N GLY A 143 -7.63 -23.36 12.25
CA GLY A 143 -8.44 -23.13 11.07
C GLY A 143 -9.44 -21.99 11.21
N MET A 144 -10.03 -21.63 10.07
CA MET A 144 -11.22 -20.77 9.92
C MET A 144 -12.01 -20.61 11.22
N GLY A 145 -11.91 -19.43 11.86
CA GLY A 145 -12.47 -19.29 13.20
C GLY A 145 -12.56 -17.86 13.73
N ARG A 146 -13.68 -17.21 13.38
CA ARG A 146 -14.49 -16.32 14.26
C ARG A 146 -13.88 -14.99 14.70
N TYR A 147 -14.34 -13.92 14.04
CA TYR A 147 -14.49 -12.61 14.69
C TYR A 147 -15.28 -12.75 16.01
N PRO A 148 -14.93 -12.02 17.08
CA PRO A 148 -15.68 -12.06 18.33
C PRO A 148 -17.13 -11.57 18.14
N ALA A 149 -18.07 -12.32 18.69
CA ALA A 149 -19.52 -12.23 18.45
C ALA A 149 -20.18 -10.91 18.91
N THR A 150 -19.46 -10.00 19.57
CA THR A 150 -20.00 -8.73 20.07
C THR A 150 -20.21 -7.69 18.96
N HIS A 151 -19.46 -7.76 17.86
CA HIS A 151 -19.60 -6.83 16.73
C HIS A 151 -20.65 -7.24 15.69
N GLN A 152 -21.05 -8.52 15.65
CA GLN A 152 -22.09 -9.00 14.72
C GLN A 152 -23.51 -8.60 15.17
N GLN A 153 -23.72 -8.29 16.44
CA GLN A 153 -25.05 -8.05 17.00
C GLN A 153 -25.55 -6.62 16.77
N GLN A 154 -24.67 -5.66 16.51
CA GLN A 154 -25.05 -4.28 16.15
C GLN A 154 -25.46 -4.12 14.69
N ASN A 155 -24.97 -4.96 13.78
CA ASN A 155 -25.31 -4.88 12.35
C ASN A 155 -26.60 -5.64 11.97
N ARG A 156 -27.11 -6.52 12.85
CA ARG A 156 -28.39 -7.22 12.65
C ARG A 156 -29.63 -6.35 12.84
N ARG A 157 -29.51 -5.13 13.36
CA ARG A 157 -30.65 -4.20 13.52
C ARG A 157 -30.89 -3.27 12.32
N ARG A 158 -30.04 -3.31 11.29
CA ARG A 158 -30.14 -2.42 10.11
C ARG A 158 -30.43 -3.10 8.77
N CYS A 159 -30.36 -4.43 8.68
CA CYS A 159 -30.76 -5.16 7.49
C CYS A 159 -31.92 -6.10 7.82
N GLY A 160 -33.15 -5.58 7.71
CA GLY A 160 -34.32 -6.41 7.55
C GLY A 160 -34.36 -6.93 6.11
N ALA A 161 -34.52 -8.25 5.97
CA ALA A 161 -34.54 -9.08 4.74
C ALA A 161 -33.26 -9.91 4.57
N CYS A 162 -33.44 -11.19 4.22
CA CYS A 162 -32.43 -12.26 4.04
C CYS A 162 -32.18 -13.17 5.25
N ALA A 163 -33.23 -13.68 5.89
CA ALA A 163 -33.15 -14.73 6.93
C ALA A 163 -33.49 -16.15 6.42
N GLU A 164 -33.36 -16.43 5.14
CA GLU A 164 -33.68 -17.75 4.57
C GLU A 164 -32.64 -18.16 3.51
N CYS A 165 -31.46 -18.57 3.95
CA CYS A 165 -30.56 -19.46 3.22
C CYS A 165 -29.43 -19.85 4.19
N PHE A 166 -29.03 -21.12 4.20
CA PHE A 166 -28.04 -21.77 5.08
C PHE A 166 -28.59 -22.46 6.35
N THR A 167 -29.36 -23.53 6.16
CA THR A 167 -29.22 -24.74 6.97
C THR A 167 -28.41 -25.77 6.18
N PRO A 168 -27.29 -26.33 6.69
CA PRO A 168 -26.76 -27.57 6.16
C PRO A 168 -27.61 -28.74 6.67
N GLN A 169 -28.21 -29.51 5.76
CA GLN A 169 -28.84 -30.81 6.04
C GLN A 169 -27.75 -31.86 6.39
N PRO A 170 -28.11 -32.90 7.17
CA PRO A 170 -27.17 -33.79 7.87
C PRO A 170 -26.36 -34.73 6.98
#